data_AF-A0A2G9NW04-F1
#
_entry.id   AF-A0A2G9NW04-F1
#
_cell.length_a   1.000
_cell.length_b   1.000
_cell.length_c   1.000
_cell.angle_alpha   90.00
_cell.angle_beta   90.00
_cell.angle_gamma   90.00
#
_symmetry.space_group_name_H-M   'P 1'
#
loop_
_entity.id
_entity.type
_entity.pdbx_description
1 polymer ?
#
loop_
_entity_poly.entity_id
_entity_poly.type
_entity_poly.pdbx_seq_one_letter_code
_entity_poly.pdbx_strand_id
1 'polypeptide(L)'
;MKHNWQITLILIGMFLATQLIGLLVVYADPLNLEYVNQNGTVVQVQNPALSFIQSPEVENESDFFSKILPSIIIAFVLAIAFIFLLTKLKAALFIRAWFFVVVSMVIYITLIAFLKLIPIEVSLKFAIIFSSIVAIGLAYLKIFKRNIIVHNLTELMIYPGIAVVFIPLLNIWTIIILLILISIYDMWAVWHSGFMQKMANFQIKELKIFGGFFVPYLNKNQRAQIKLAKIQMKKGKKVKDKKMKVNLAILGGGDVVFPIITAGVVFQTWGLISALFVTLGATIALLLLFTYSQKGKFYPAMPFITTGLLAGILVAYLI
;
A
#
# COMPACT_ATOMS: atom_id res chain seq x y z
N MET A 1 3.26 -23.02 -8.55
CA MET A 1 3.21 -22.25 -7.28
C MET A 1 4.59 -21.86 -6.79
N LYS A 2 4.85 -20.55 -6.76
CA LYS A 2 6.08 -19.94 -6.26
C LYS A 2 6.27 -20.12 -4.75
N HIS A 3 5.17 -20.10 -3.99
CA HIS A 3 5.15 -20.27 -2.54
C HIS A 3 4.35 -21.52 -2.13
N ASN A 4 4.46 -21.93 -0.86
CA ASN A 4 3.57 -22.94 -0.29
C ASN A 4 2.15 -22.37 -0.20
N TRP A 5 1.12 -23.20 -0.38
CA TRP A 5 -0.29 -22.81 -0.35
C TRP A 5 -0.65 -21.95 0.89
N GLN A 6 -0.14 -22.33 2.06
CA GLN A 6 -0.33 -21.57 3.30
C GLN A 6 0.20 -20.13 3.22
N ILE A 7 1.36 -19.93 2.60
CA ILE A 7 1.99 -18.60 2.47
C ILE A 7 1.23 -17.77 1.44
N THR A 8 0.82 -18.39 0.35
CA THR A 8 -0.04 -17.76 -0.66
C THR A 8 -1.34 -17.28 -0.02
N LEU A 9 -2.01 -18.11 0.77
CA LEU A 9 -3.22 -17.71 1.49
C LEU A 9 -2.98 -16.57 2.49
N ILE A 10 -1.86 -16.58 3.23
CA ILE A 10 -1.52 -15.47 4.14
C ILE A 10 -1.34 -14.17 3.36
N LEU A 11 -0.59 -14.18 2.26
CA LEU A 11 -0.37 -12.98 1.44
C LEU A 11 -1.66 -12.46 0.81
N ILE A 12 -2.50 -13.36 0.28
CA ILE A 12 -3.80 -12.99 -0.28
C ILE A 12 -4.74 -12.47 0.81
N GLY A 13 -4.73 -13.07 1.99
CA GLY A 13 -5.50 -12.60 3.14
C GLY A 13 -5.05 -11.21 3.60
N MET A 14 -3.74 -10.95 3.66
CA MET A 14 -3.20 -9.62 3.96
C MET A 14 -3.57 -8.60 2.87
N PHE A 15 -3.46 -8.98 1.59
CA PHE A 15 -3.88 -8.15 0.47
C PHE A 15 -5.36 -7.77 0.61
N LEU A 16 -6.25 -8.76 0.70
CA LEU A 16 -7.70 -8.54 0.81
C LEU A 16 -8.07 -7.73 2.06
N ALA A 17 -7.47 -8.02 3.21
CA ALA A 17 -7.68 -7.24 4.43
C ALA A 17 -7.29 -5.77 4.22
N THR A 18 -6.19 -5.50 3.53
CA THR A 18 -5.78 -4.13 3.20
C THR A 18 -6.80 -3.47 2.26
N GLN A 19 -7.30 -4.18 1.25
CA GLN A 19 -8.30 -3.64 0.33
C GLN A 19 -9.58 -3.23 1.07
N LEU A 20 -10.06 -4.09 1.97
CA LEU A 20 -11.25 -3.83 2.78
C LEU A 20 -11.03 -2.67 3.74
N ILE A 21 -9.89 -2.61 4.44
CA ILE A 21 -9.53 -1.46 5.29
C ILE A 21 -9.46 -0.19 4.44
N GLY A 22 -8.88 -0.26 3.25
CA GLY A 22 -8.80 0.82 2.28
C GLY A 22 -10.18 1.39 1.97
N LEU A 23 -11.12 0.54 1.55
CA LEU A 23 -12.50 0.96 1.28
C LEU A 23 -13.19 1.55 2.52
N LEU A 24 -12.94 0.99 3.70
CA LEU A 24 -13.49 1.49 4.96
C LEU A 24 -12.97 2.90 5.29
N VAL A 25 -11.68 3.14 5.05
CA VAL A 25 -11.03 4.44 5.22
C VAL A 25 -11.54 5.46 4.19
N VAL A 26 -11.78 5.04 2.94
CA VAL A 26 -12.38 5.90 1.91
C VAL A 26 -13.83 6.24 2.26
N TYR A 27 -14.61 5.26 2.75
CA TYR A 27 -15.97 5.46 3.24
C TYR A 27 -16.04 6.47 4.40
N ALA A 28 -15.04 6.44 5.29
CA ALA A 28 -14.97 7.41 6.39
C ALA A 28 -14.81 8.85 5.89
N ASP A 29 -14.29 9.06 4.68
CA ASP A 29 -13.93 10.35 4.10
C ASP A 29 -13.22 11.27 5.11
N PRO A 30 -11.97 10.98 5.49
CA PRO A 30 -11.26 11.75 6.51
C PRO A 30 -11.00 13.20 6.09
N LEU A 31 -11.05 13.51 4.78
CA LEU A 31 -10.74 14.83 4.24
C LEU A 31 -11.86 15.85 4.47
N ASN A 32 -13.11 15.39 4.61
CA ASN A 32 -14.27 16.26 4.80
C ASN A 32 -14.98 15.99 6.13
N LEU A 33 -15.59 17.03 6.69
CA LEU A 33 -16.45 17.01 7.86
C LEU A 33 -17.86 17.46 7.46
N GLU A 34 -18.86 16.79 7.98
CA GLU A 34 -20.25 17.15 7.77
C GLU A 34 -20.72 18.08 8.89
N TYR A 35 -21.16 19.28 8.53
CA TYR A 35 -21.76 20.24 9.45
C TYR A 35 -23.21 20.46 9.09
N VAL A 36 -24.11 20.35 10.07
CA VAL A 36 -25.50 20.76 9.90
C VAL A 36 -25.58 22.27 10.10
N ASN A 37 -25.83 23.01 9.02
CA ASN A 37 -26.07 24.45 9.11
C ASN A 37 -27.34 24.73 9.94
N GLN A 38 -27.48 25.97 10.43
CA GLN A 38 -28.65 26.43 11.21
C GLN A 38 -30.00 26.22 10.48
N ASN A 39 -29.97 26.02 9.16
CA ASN A 39 -31.12 25.73 8.31
C ASN A 39 -31.43 24.23 8.14
N GLY A 40 -30.72 23.34 8.83
CA GLY A 40 -30.89 21.88 8.73
C GLY A 40 -30.20 21.23 7.52
N THR A 41 -29.50 21.99 6.68
CA THR A 41 -28.76 21.46 5.52
C THR A 41 -27.36 20.98 5.94
N VAL A 42 -27.00 19.75 5.58
CA VAL A 42 -25.65 19.21 5.75
C VAL A 42 -24.72 19.84 4.71
N VAL A 43 -23.69 20.55 5.17
CA VAL A 43 -22.63 21.12 4.32
C VAL A 43 -21.32 20.42 4.64
N GLN A 44 -20.63 19.94 3.61
CA GLN A 44 -19.30 19.37 3.76
C GLN A 44 -18.24 20.47 3.79
N VAL A 45 -17.43 20.48 4.84
CA VAL A 45 -16.33 21.43 5.03
C VAL A 45 -15.03 20.64 5.15
N GLN A 46 -13.95 21.16 4.57
CA GLN A 46 -12.63 20.52 4.66
C GLN A 46 -12.22 20.31 6.12
N ASN A 47 -11.74 19.12 6.45
CA ASN A 47 -11.31 18.77 7.79
C ASN A 47 -10.08 19.62 8.20
N PRO A 48 -10.16 20.47 9.24
CA PRO A 48 -9.05 21.30 9.65
C PRO A 48 -7.80 20.49 10.03
N ALA A 49 -7.98 19.25 10.51
CA ALA A 49 -6.90 18.33 10.86
C ALA A 49 -6.07 17.87 9.65
N LEU A 50 -6.61 18.00 8.43
CA LEU A 50 -6.01 17.59 7.16
C LEU A 50 -5.96 18.74 6.14
N SER A 51 -6.04 19.99 6.60
CA SER A 51 -6.01 21.21 5.76
C SER A 51 -4.75 21.35 4.88
N PHE A 52 -3.66 20.66 5.24
CA PHE A 52 -2.45 20.58 4.43
C PHE A 52 -2.60 19.74 3.15
N ILE A 53 -3.70 18.98 3.02
CA ILE A 53 -4.06 18.23 1.81
C ILE A 53 -5.21 18.96 1.15
N GLN A 54 -4.88 19.74 0.12
CA GLN A 54 -5.87 20.41 -0.73
C GLN A 54 -5.99 19.63 -2.03
N SER A 55 -7.19 19.12 -2.29
CA SER A 55 -7.52 18.58 -3.61
C SER A 55 -7.70 19.75 -4.58
N PRO A 56 -7.17 19.67 -5.81
CA PRO A 56 -7.43 20.68 -6.82
C PRO A 56 -8.93 20.74 -7.11
N GLU A 57 -9.47 21.95 -7.22
CA GLU A 57 -10.83 22.15 -7.69
C GLU A 57 -10.90 21.77 -9.18
N VAL A 58 -11.83 20.87 -9.51
CA VAL A 58 -12.04 20.40 -10.87
C VAL A 58 -13.36 20.97 -11.36
N GLU A 59 -13.28 21.95 -12.25
CA GLU A 59 -14.47 22.58 -12.84
C GLU A 59 -15.05 21.72 -13.97
N ASN A 60 -14.20 21.08 -14.77
CA ASN A 60 -14.63 20.25 -15.92
C ASN A 60 -13.97 18.88 -15.94
N GLU A 61 -14.68 17.85 -16.43
CA GLU A 61 -14.10 16.50 -16.58
C GLU A 61 -12.85 16.48 -17.46
N SER A 62 -12.75 17.39 -18.44
CA SER A 62 -11.58 17.54 -19.30
C SER A 62 -10.32 18.00 -18.56
N ASP A 63 -10.45 18.64 -17.40
CA ASP A 63 -9.31 19.06 -16.58
C ASP A 63 -8.54 17.86 -16.00
N PHE A 64 -9.23 16.73 -15.76
CA PHE A 64 -8.58 15.50 -15.33
C PHE A 64 -7.55 15.00 -16.36
N PHE A 65 -7.87 15.09 -17.65
CA PHE A 65 -6.98 14.62 -18.72
C PHE A 65 -5.94 15.67 -19.13
N SER A 66 -6.33 16.93 -19.19
CA SER A 66 -5.47 18.00 -19.70
C SER A 66 -4.49 18.55 -18.68
N LYS A 67 -4.84 18.53 -17.38
CA LYS A 67 -4.04 19.12 -16.30
C LYS A 67 -3.58 18.08 -15.28
N ILE A 68 -4.52 17.31 -14.73
CA ILE A 68 -4.24 16.46 -13.57
C ILE A 68 -3.39 15.25 -13.96
N LEU A 69 -3.79 14.48 -14.96
CA LEU A 69 -3.04 13.28 -15.37
C LEU A 69 -1.59 13.59 -15.79
N PRO A 70 -1.30 14.61 -16.62
CA PRO A 70 0.08 15.00 -16.92
C PRO A 70 0.87 15.43 -15.68
N SER A 71 0.25 16.18 -14.76
CA SER A 71 0.94 16.62 -13.54
C SER A 71 1.28 15.44 -12.61
N ILE A 72 0.40 14.44 -12.49
CA ILE A 72 0.68 13.20 -11.76
C ILE A 72 1.86 12.45 -12.39
N ILE A 73 1.87 12.28 -13.72
CA ILE A 73 2.96 11.60 -14.43
C ILE A 73 4.28 12.33 -14.23
N ILE A 74 4.30 13.65 -14.40
CA ILE A 74 5.48 14.49 -14.17
C ILE A 74 5.95 14.36 -12.72
N ALA A 75 5.04 14.41 -11.75
CA ALA A 75 5.36 14.25 -10.34
C ALA A 75 5.98 12.87 -10.04
N PHE A 76 5.47 11.79 -10.62
CA PHE A 76 6.07 10.45 -10.50
C PHE A 76 7.47 10.39 -11.11
N VAL A 77 7.67 10.94 -12.31
CA VAL A 77 8.99 10.97 -12.98
C VAL A 77 9.98 11.75 -12.13
N LEU A 78 9.59 12.93 -11.63
CA LEU A 78 10.42 13.76 -10.74
C LEU A 78 10.73 13.04 -9.42
N ALA A 79 9.75 12.39 -8.79
CA ALA A 79 9.94 11.64 -7.55
C ALA A 79 10.93 10.47 -7.75
N ILE A 80 10.80 9.71 -8.84
CA ILE A 80 11.72 8.62 -9.18
C ILE A 80 13.13 9.16 -9.45
N ALA A 81 13.25 10.22 -10.25
CA ALA A 81 14.53 10.86 -10.56
C ALA A 81 15.21 11.38 -9.29
N PHE A 82 14.45 11.99 -8.38
CA PHE A 82 14.96 12.52 -7.13
C PHE A 82 15.41 11.40 -6.17
N ILE A 83 14.64 10.31 -6.03
CA ILE A 83 15.06 9.13 -5.26
C ILE A 83 16.35 8.53 -5.85
N PHE A 84 16.45 8.46 -7.17
CA PHE A 84 17.65 7.97 -7.85
C PHE A 84 18.87 8.86 -7.58
N LEU A 85 18.70 10.19 -7.63
CA LEU A 85 19.74 11.16 -7.28
C LEU A 85 20.22 10.96 -5.83
N LEU A 86 19.29 10.89 -4.87
CA LEU A 86 19.62 10.68 -3.45
C LEU A 86 20.34 9.35 -3.21
N THR A 87 19.95 8.31 -3.96
CA THR A 87 20.60 7.00 -3.91
C THR A 87 22.03 7.09 -4.43
N LYS A 88 22.27 7.82 -5.52
CA LYS A 88 23.61 8.07 -6.07
C LYS A 88 24.49 8.86 -5.10
N LEU A 89 23.92 9.81 -4.36
CA LEU A 89 24.60 10.60 -3.32
C LEU A 89 24.81 9.83 -2.00
N LYS A 90 24.31 8.58 -1.90
CA LYS A 90 24.35 7.74 -0.68
C LYS A 90 23.79 8.46 0.56
N ALA A 91 22.83 9.37 0.38
CA ALA A 91 22.22 10.17 1.44
C ALA A 91 21.23 9.35 2.29
N ALA A 92 21.69 8.22 2.87
CA ALA A 92 20.84 7.23 3.53
C ALA A 92 20.08 7.81 4.73
N LEU A 93 20.69 8.74 5.48
CA LEU A 93 20.03 9.42 6.60
C LEU A 93 18.89 10.31 6.13
N PHE A 94 19.12 11.09 5.06
CA PHE A 94 18.10 11.95 4.47
C PHE A 94 16.93 11.13 3.93
N ILE A 95 17.22 10.03 3.20
CA ILE A 95 16.18 9.12 2.69
C ILE A 95 15.35 8.57 3.86
N ARG A 96 15.98 8.08 4.93
CA ARG A 96 15.24 7.55 6.08
C ARG A 96 14.40 8.61 6.80
N ALA A 97 14.93 9.82 6.97
CA ALA A 97 14.21 10.93 7.58
C ALA A 97 12.99 11.33 6.73
N TRP A 98 13.16 11.42 5.41
CA TRP A 98 12.05 11.72 4.51
C TRP A 98 10.99 10.63 4.52
N PHE A 99 11.37 9.36 4.39
CA PHE A 99 10.42 8.25 4.52
C PHE A 99 9.70 8.25 5.87
N PHE A 100 10.37 8.66 6.95
CA PHE A 100 9.74 8.80 8.26
C PHE A 100 8.64 9.87 8.28
N VAL A 101 8.88 11.03 7.68
CA VAL A 101 7.86 12.07 7.54
C VAL A 101 6.67 11.56 6.73
N VAL A 102 6.92 10.98 5.55
CA VAL A 102 5.86 10.50 4.66
C VAL A 102 5.04 9.38 5.32
N VAL A 103 5.70 8.39 5.92
CA VAL A 103 5.01 7.29 6.62
C VAL A 103 4.19 7.81 7.79
N SER A 104 4.71 8.77 8.57
CA SER A 104 3.97 9.36 9.68
C SER A 104 2.71 10.08 9.20
N MET A 105 2.83 10.89 8.13
CA MET A 105 1.70 11.62 7.54
C MET A 105 0.61 10.68 7.03
N VAL A 106 0.99 9.61 6.35
CA VAL A 106 0.04 8.64 5.80
C VAL A 106 -0.66 7.82 6.90
N ILE A 107 0.09 7.37 7.93
CA ILE A 107 -0.52 6.68 9.07
C ILE A 107 -1.46 7.61 9.83
N TYR A 108 -1.10 8.89 9.97
CA TYR A 108 -1.93 9.92 10.58
C TYR A 108 -3.28 10.08 9.87
N ILE A 109 -3.29 10.13 8.53
CA ILE A 109 -4.53 10.20 7.73
C ILE A 109 -5.43 8.98 8.01
N THR A 110 -4.85 7.77 7.98
CA THR A 110 -5.60 6.54 8.25
C THR A 110 -6.16 6.49 9.68
N LEU A 111 -5.41 6.98 10.67
CA LEU A 111 -5.87 7.06 12.06
C LEU A 111 -7.02 8.04 12.24
N ILE A 112 -6.98 9.19 11.58
CA ILE A 112 -8.10 10.14 11.56
C ILE A 112 -9.36 9.49 10.98
N ALA A 113 -9.21 8.76 9.87
CA ALA A 113 -10.32 8.01 9.27
C ALA A 113 -10.93 7.01 10.26
N PHE A 114 -10.09 6.23 10.96
CA PHE A 114 -10.58 5.30 11.97
C PHE A 114 -11.29 5.99 13.15
N LEU A 115 -10.78 7.12 13.63
CA LEU A 115 -11.45 7.86 14.70
C LEU A 115 -12.82 8.39 14.27
N LYS A 116 -12.97 8.81 13.01
CA LYS A 116 -14.25 9.26 12.45
C LYS A 116 -15.28 8.13 12.33
N LEU A 117 -14.83 6.89 12.19
CA LEU A 117 -15.70 5.71 12.11
C LEU A 117 -16.22 5.23 13.47
N ILE A 118 -15.62 5.67 14.57
CA ILE A 118 -16.07 5.31 15.91
C ILE A 118 -17.33 6.12 16.22
N PRO A 119 -18.45 5.51 16.67
CA PRO A 119 -19.71 6.19 16.97
C PRO A 119 -19.67 7.04 18.27
N ILE A 120 -18.48 7.48 18.68
CA ILE A 120 -18.25 8.29 19.88
C ILE A 120 -17.81 9.67 19.38
N GLU A 121 -18.41 10.74 19.88
CA GLU A 121 -17.99 12.11 19.56
C GLU A 121 -16.57 12.36 20.09
N VAL A 122 -15.57 12.22 19.22
CA VAL A 122 -14.18 12.49 19.54
C VAL A 122 -13.89 13.96 19.25
N SER A 123 -13.43 14.70 20.27
CA SER A 123 -13.02 16.10 20.06
C SER A 123 -11.88 16.19 19.03
N LEU A 124 -11.96 17.17 18.13
CA LEU A 124 -10.96 17.38 17.07
C LEU A 124 -9.53 17.50 17.62
N LYS A 125 -9.36 18.19 18.75
CA LYS A 125 -8.06 18.34 19.43
C LYS A 125 -7.49 17.00 19.87
N PHE A 126 -8.33 16.14 20.46
CA PHE A 126 -7.90 14.79 20.85
C PHE A 126 -7.52 13.97 19.62
N ALA A 127 -8.34 14.01 18.55
CA ALA A 127 -8.08 13.26 17.33
C ALA A 127 -6.72 13.62 16.70
N ILE A 128 -6.38 14.92 16.63
CA ILE A 128 -5.10 15.40 16.11
C ILE A 128 -3.94 14.93 16.97
N ILE A 129 -4.02 15.13 18.30
CA ILE A 129 -2.93 14.79 19.23
C ILE A 129 -2.70 13.28 19.25
N PHE A 130 -3.77 12.50 19.42
CA PHE A 130 -3.70 11.04 19.48
C PHE A 130 -3.15 10.46 18.17
N SER A 131 -3.71 10.85 17.03
CA SER A 131 -3.27 10.35 15.73
C SER A 131 -1.82 10.71 15.45
N SER A 132 -1.37 11.92 15.83
CA SER A 132 0.01 12.36 15.64
C SER A 132 0.99 11.52 16.47
N ILE A 133 0.71 11.33 17.76
CA ILE A 133 1.57 10.57 18.67
C ILE A 133 1.68 9.11 18.20
N VAL A 134 0.55 8.49 17.87
CA VAL A 134 0.52 7.09 17.43
C VAL A 134 1.21 6.93 16.07
N ALA A 135 0.96 7.84 15.11
CA ALA A 135 1.59 7.80 13.80
C ALA A 135 3.11 7.93 13.87
N ILE A 136 3.63 8.91 14.62
CA ILE A 136 5.06 9.11 14.85
C ILE A 136 5.68 7.89 15.53
N GLY A 137 5.01 7.34 16.55
CA GLY A 137 5.46 6.13 17.24
C GLY A 137 5.56 4.92 16.31
N LEU A 138 4.53 4.65 15.52
CA LEU A 138 4.50 3.54 14.56
C LEU A 138 5.51 3.73 13.43
N ALA A 139 5.64 4.94 12.88
CA ALA A 139 6.64 5.25 11.85
C ALA A 139 8.06 5.05 12.37
N TYR A 140 8.33 5.46 13.62
CA TYR A 140 9.63 5.26 14.27
C TYR A 140 9.93 3.77 14.42
N LEU A 141 8.95 3.01 14.93
CA LEU A 141 9.08 1.56 15.08
C LEU A 141 9.29 0.87 13.74
N LYS A 142 8.61 1.30 12.66
CA LYS A 142 8.78 0.71 11.33
C LYS A 142 10.17 0.95 10.74
N ILE A 143 10.65 2.18 10.79
CA ILE A 143 11.86 2.59 10.05
C ILE A 143 13.13 2.28 10.84
N PHE A 144 13.11 2.48 12.16
CA PHE A 144 14.30 2.31 12.99
C PHE A 144 14.33 0.96 13.72
N LYS A 145 13.17 0.36 14.05
CA LYS A 145 13.13 -0.98 14.66
C LYS A 145 12.81 -2.07 13.63
N ARG A 146 13.73 -3.01 13.46
CA ARG A 146 13.62 -4.10 12.48
C ARG A 146 12.71 -5.23 12.95
N ASN A 147 11.40 -4.99 13.02
CA ASN A 147 10.40 -6.01 13.35
C ASN A 147 9.45 -6.24 12.17
N ILE A 148 9.44 -7.47 11.62
CA ILE A 148 8.60 -7.88 10.47
C ILE A 148 7.11 -7.74 10.79
N ILE A 149 6.70 -8.00 12.03
CA ILE A 149 5.29 -7.91 12.44
C ILE A 149 4.83 -6.46 12.41
N VAL A 150 5.61 -5.56 13.02
CA VAL A 150 5.31 -4.12 13.01
C VAL A 150 5.35 -3.56 11.58
N HIS A 151 6.31 -4.02 10.77
CA HIS A 151 6.37 -3.64 9.37
C HIS A 151 5.07 -4.00 8.64
N ASN A 152 4.65 -5.26 8.67
CA ASN A 152 3.42 -5.69 8.00
C ASN A 152 2.17 -5.00 8.55
N LEU A 153 2.08 -4.82 9.88
CA LEU A 153 0.94 -4.13 10.50
C LEU A 153 0.85 -2.67 10.08
N THR A 154 1.98 -1.96 10.00
CA THR A 154 2.00 -0.57 9.53
C THR A 154 1.69 -0.47 8.04
N GLU A 155 2.10 -1.42 7.20
CA GLU A 155 1.71 -1.46 5.78
C GLU A 155 0.19 -1.55 5.58
N LEU A 156 -0.54 -2.27 6.45
CA LEU A 156 -2.01 -2.30 6.44
C LEU A 156 -2.63 -0.91 6.61
N MET A 157 -1.93 0.03 7.25
CA MET A 157 -2.40 1.39 7.49
C MET A 157 -1.85 2.39 6.48
N ILE A 158 -0.66 2.15 5.94
CA ILE A 158 0.00 3.06 4.99
C ILE A 158 -0.77 3.05 3.66
N TYR A 159 -1.11 1.90 3.11
CA TYR A 159 -1.74 1.85 1.79
C TYR A 159 -3.12 2.53 1.71
N PRO A 160 -4.03 2.34 2.70
CA PRO A 160 -5.26 3.12 2.79
C PRO A 160 -5.04 4.64 2.82
N GLY A 161 -4.08 5.10 3.63
CA GLY A 161 -3.78 6.53 3.75
C GLY A 161 -3.24 7.12 2.46
N ILE A 162 -2.43 6.36 1.70
CA ILE A 162 -1.99 6.78 0.37
C ILE A 162 -3.21 6.89 -0.55
N ALA A 163 -4.10 5.89 -0.53
CA ALA A 163 -5.26 5.89 -1.41
C ALA A 163 -6.16 7.12 -1.21
N VAL A 164 -6.41 7.52 0.03
CA VAL A 164 -7.20 8.74 0.36
C VAL A 164 -6.63 9.99 -0.32
N VAL A 165 -5.31 10.12 -0.42
CA VAL A 165 -4.68 11.29 -1.05
C VAL A 165 -4.86 11.28 -2.57
N PHE A 166 -4.83 10.09 -3.19
CA PHE A 166 -4.86 9.97 -4.65
C PHE A 166 -6.26 9.89 -5.25
N ILE A 167 -7.23 9.31 -4.53
CA ILE A 167 -8.58 9.09 -5.05
C ILE A 167 -9.25 10.39 -5.53
N PRO A 168 -9.22 11.52 -4.79
CA PRO A 168 -9.83 12.78 -5.25
C PRO A 168 -9.19 13.37 -6.52
N LEU A 169 -7.98 12.91 -6.88
CA LEU A 169 -7.26 13.37 -8.07
C LEU A 169 -7.62 12.58 -9.33
N LEU A 170 -8.47 11.56 -9.21
CA LEU A 170 -8.69 10.57 -10.26
C LEU A 170 -10.19 10.36 -10.51
N ASN A 171 -10.54 10.21 -11.78
CA ASN A 171 -11.83 9.71 -12.22
C ASN A 171 -11.65 8.32 -12.84
N ILE A 172 -12.75 7.66 -13.21
CA ILE A 172 -12.72 6.30 -13.77
C ILE A 172 -11.79 6.19 -14.98
N TRP A 173 -11.82 7.18 -15.88
CA TRP A 173 -11.01 7.14 -17.09
C TRP A 173 -9.52 7.37 -16.82
N THR A 174 -9.18 8.31 -15.93
CA THR A 174 -7.78 8.57 -15.58
C THR A 174 -7.16 7.42 -14.82
N ILE A 175 -7.92 6.73 -13.94
CA ILE A 175 -7.39 5.52 -13.28
C ILE A 175 -7.19 4.38 -14.28
N ILE A 176 -8.08 4.19 -15.26
CA ILE A 176 -7.88 3.19 -16.32
C ILE A 176 -6.59 3.46 -17.10
N ILE A 177 -6.38 4.71 -17.56
CA ILE A 177 -5.17 5.08 -18.28
C ILE A 177 -3.93 4.91 -17.40
N LEU A 178 -3.98 5.36 -16.15
CA LEU A 178 -2.88 5.24 -15.19
C LEU A 178 -2.52 3.77 -14.94
N LEU A 179 -3.50 2.88 -14.78
CA LEU A 179 -3.28 1.44 -14.61
C LEU A 179 -2.60 0.82 -15.84
N ILE A 180 -3.03 1.20 -17.05
CA ILE A 180 -2.41 0.73 -18.30
C ILE A 180 -0.95 1.18 -18.36
N LEU A 181 -0.68 2.46 -18.11
CA LEU A 181 0.68 3.02 -18.12
C LEU A 181 1.61 2.32 -17.11
N ILE A 182 1.13 2.11 -15.89
CA ILE A 182 1.91 1.46 -14.83
C ILE A 182 2.14 -0.02 -15.14
N SER A 183 1.15 -0.69 -15.73
CA SER A 183 1.28 -2.10 -16.15
C SER A 183 2.33 -2.26 -17.25
N ILE A 184 2.31 -1.38 -18.26
CA ILE A 184 3.32 -1.37 -19.33
C ILE A 184 4.72 -1.10 -18.74
N TYR A 185 4.82 -0.12 -17.83
CA TYR A 185 6.06 0.17 -17.12
C TYR A 185 6.59 -1.05 -16.34
N ASP A 186 5.73 -1.74 -15.57
CA ASP A 186 6.12 -2.91 -14.77
C ASP A 186 6.60 -4.07 -15.66
N MET A 187 5.91 -4.35 -16.77
CA MET A 187 6.35 -5.36 -17.76
C MET A 187 7.74 -5.04 -18.29
N TRP A 188 7.95 -3.80 -18.72
CA TRP A 188 9.24 -3.36 -19.25
C TRP A 188 10.34 -3.39 -18.18
N ALA A 189 10.03 -2.93 -16.96
CA ALA A 189 10.98 -2.87 -15.85
C ALA A 189 11.40 -4.25 -15.34
N VAL A 190 10.50 -5.24 -15.36
CA VAL A 190 10.79 -6.60 -14.88
C VAL A 190 11.47 -7.45 -15.94
N TRP A 191 10.99 -7.44 -17.19
CA TRP A 191 11.51 -8.33 -18.23
C TRP A 191 12.72 -7.77 -18.96
N HIS A 192 12.77 -6.46 -19.21
CA HIS A 192 13.79 -5.87 -20.06
C HIS A 192 14.97 -5.30 -19.25
N SER A 193 14.70 -4.43 -18.28
CA SER A 193 15.77 -3.73 -17.55
C SER A 193 16.23 -4.46 -16.28
N GLY A 194 15.38 -5.30 -15.69
CA GLY A 194 15.59 -5.89 -14.36
C GLY A 194 15.78 -4.83 -13.25
N PHE A 195 15.44 -3.57 -13.53
CA PHE A 195 15.71 -2.43 -12.67
C PHE A 195 14.97 -2.55 -11.34
N MET A 196 13.70 -2.97 -11.40
CA MET A 196 12.87 -3.18 -10.22
C MET A 196 13.48 -4.20 -9.24
N GLN A 197 14.14 -5.24 -9.76
CA GLN A 197 14.80 -6.26 -8.94
C GLN A 197 16.05 -5.71 -8.22
N LYS A 198 16.81 -4.83 -8.88
CA LYS A 198 17.97 -4.15 -8.29
C LYS A 198 17.53 -3.16 -7.21
N MET A 199 16.47 -2.38 -7.49
CA MET A 199 15.90 -1.42 -6.54
C MET A 199 15.33 -2.11 -5.30
N ALA A 200 14.58 -3.21 -5.46
CA ALA A 200 14.08 -4.00 -4.34
C ALA A 200 15.23 -4.55 -3.48
N ASN A 201 16.27 -5.10 -4.10
CA ASN A 201 17.46 -5.58 -3.38
C ASN A 201 18.15 -4.46 -2.60
N PHE A 202 18.31 -3.28 -3.19
CA PHE A 202 18.91 -2.12 -2.53
C PHE A 202 18.07 -1.62 -1.35
N GLN A 203 16.76 -1.48 -1.55
CA GLN A 203 15.83 -1.04 -0.49
C GLN A 203 15.76 -2.02 0.68
N ILE A 204 15.84 -3.33 0.42
CA ILE A 204 15.81 -4.37 1.47
C ILE A 204 17.15 -4.47 2.20
N LYS A 205 18.27 -4.51 1.47
CA LYS A 205 19.59 -4.79 2.05
C LYS A 205 20.26 -3.54 2.62
N GLU A 206 20.26 -2.44 1.88
CA GLU A 206 20.99 -1.21 2.23
C GLU A 206 20.11 -0.26 3.04
N LEU A 207 18.92 0.06 2.53
CA LEU A 207 18.08 1.08 3.16
C LEU A 207 17.22 0.53 4.30
N LYS A 208 16.80 -0.74 4.22
CA LYS A 208 15.90 -1.45 5.14
C LYS A 208 14.50 -0.82 5.27
N ILE A 209 13.99 -0.22 4.19
CA ILE A 209 12.72 0.53 4.16
C ILE A 209 11.77 0.08 3.05
N PHE A 210 12.00 -1.12 2.48
CA PHE A 210 11.20 -1.59 1.36
C PHE A 210 9.71 -1.65 1.72
N GLY A 211 8.89 -0.97 0.91
CA GLY A 211 7.44 -0.97 1.04
C GLY A 211 6.84 -2.24 0.44
N GLY A 212 6.12 -3.00 1.26
CA GLY A 212 5.48 -4.25 0.85
C GLY A 212 5.27 -5.21 2.01
N PHE A 213 4.50 -6.26 1.78
CA PHE A 213 4.30 -7.30 2.80
C PHE A 213 5.42 -8.33 2.78
N PHE A 214 5.85 -8.73 3.97
CA PHE A 214 6.91 -9.72 4.19
C PHE A 214 6.41 -10.93 4.95
N VAL A 215 6.42 -12.10 4.31
CA VAL A 215 6.07 -13.36 4.97
C VAL A 215 7.29 -14.29 4.97
N PRO A 216 8.01 -14.42 6.10
CA PRO A 216 9.15 -15.32 6.18
C PRO A 216 8.66 -16.77 6.19
N TYR A 217 9.37 -17.63 5.48
CA TYR A 217 9.08 -19.05 5.46
C TYR A 217 10.35 -19.90 5.54
N LEU A 218 10.18 -21.04 6.21
CA LEU A 218 11.24 -22.01 6.46
C LEU A 218 11.02 -23.24 5.61
N ASN A 219 12.04 -23.62 4.84
CA ASN A 219 12.05 -24.89 4.12
C ASN A 219 12.08 -26.07 5.10
N LYS A 220 11.67 -27.27 4.66
CA LYS A 220 11.67 -28.49 5.49
C LYS A 220 13.03 -28.72 6.19
N ASN A 221 14.13 -28.53 5.47
CA ASN A 221 15.49 -28.67 6.00
C ASN A 221 15.82 -27.61 7.08
N GLN A 222 15.33 -26.38 6.92
CA GLN A 222 15.53 -25.30 7.89
C GLN A 222 14.69 -25.54 9.15
N ARG A 223 13.45 -26.02 9.01
CA ARG A 223 12.61 -26.43 10.15
C ARG A 223 13.27 -27.57 10.94
N ALA A 224 13.86 -28.55 10.24
CA ALA A 224 14.60 -29.64 10.87
C ALA A 224 15.84 -29.12 11.62
N GLN A 225 16.61 -28.21 11.03
CA GLN A 225 17.76 -27.57 11.69
C GLN A 225 17.35 -26.79 12.95
N ILE A 226 16.24 -26.06 12.92
CA ILE A 226 15.71 -25.35 14.10
C ILE A 226 15.24 -26.32 15.18
N LYS A 227 14.57 -27.42 14.81
CA LYS A 227 14.17 -28.46 15.78
C LYS A 227 15.40 -29.09 16.44
N LEU A 228 16.43 -29.45 15.66
CA LEU A 228 17.68 -30.00 16.18
C LEU A 228 18.40 -29.00 17.09
N ALA A 229 18.46 -27.72 16.71
CA ALA A 229 19.03 -26.66 17.55
C ALA A 229 18.26 -26.48 18.87
N LYS A 230 16.92 -26.49 18.85
CA LYS A 230 16.09 -26.43 20.07
C LYS A 230 16.32 -27.64 20.98
N ILE A 231 16.46 -28.84 20.42
CA ILE A 231 16.77 -30.05 21.19
C ILE A 231 18.17 -29.96 21.80
N GLN A 232 19.15 -29.46 21.06
CA GLN A 232 20.53 -29.26 21.56
C GLN A 232 20.59 -28.20 22.67
N MET A 233 19.85 -27.10 22.56
CA MET A 233 19.70 -26.09 23.61
C MET A 233 19.05 -26.67 24.87
N LYS A 234 17.96 -27.44 24.73
CA LYS A 234 17.33 -28.14 25.87
C LYS A 234 18.26 -29.14 26.55
N LYS A 235 19.25 -29.68 25.83
CA LYS A 235 20.30 -30.57 26.36
C LYS A 235 21.56 -29.83 26.84
N GLY A 236 21.50 -28.50 27.02
CA GLY A 236 22.61 -27.70 27.53
C GLY A 236 23.81 -27.53 26.58
N LYS A 237 23.71 -27.94 25.32
CA LYS A 237 24.80 -27.79 24.34
C LYS A 237 24.78 -26.39 23.73
N LYS A 238 25.95 -25.73 23.68
CA LYS A 238 26.15 -24.48 22.94
C LYS A 238 25.87 -24.70 21.45
N VAL A 239 24.74 -24.17 20.98
CA VAL A 239 24.41 -24.15 19.55
C VAL A 239 25.28 -23.09 18.90
N LYS A 240 26.07 -23.47 17.90
CA LYS A 240 26.80 -22.52 17.06
C LYS A 240 25.81 -21.60 16.35
N ASP A 241 26.01 -20.29 16.44
CA ASP A 241 25.27 -19.26 15.70
C ASP A 241 25.50 -19.38 14.19
N LYS A 242 24.90 -20.41 13.57
CA LYS A 242 24.81 -20.48 12.11
C LYS A 242 23.75 -19.50 11.67
N LYS A 243 24.18 -18.42 10.99
CA LYS A 243 23.28 -17.50 10.27
C LYS A 243 22.45 -18.29 9.25
N MET A 244 21.21 -18.64 9.60
CA MET A 244 20.28 -19.32 8.71
C MET A 244 19.68 -18.32 7.73
N LYS A 245 19.82 -18.57 6.42
CA LYS A 245 19.17 -17.77 5.37
C LYS A 245 17.68 -18.13 5.33
N VAL A 246 16.80 -17.30 5.89
CA VAL A 246 15.34 -17.50 5.84
C VAL A 246 14.82 -17.06 4.48
N ASN A 247 13.95 -17.85 3.85
CA ASN A 247 13.31 -17.43 2.61
C ASN A 247 12.20 -16.43 2.90
N LEU A 248 12.04 -15.43 2.06
CA LEU A 248 11.07 -14.35 2.23
C LEU A 248 10.13 -14.32 1.04
N ALA A 249 8.83 -14.36 1.30
CA ALA A 249 7.83 -14.02 0.31
C ALA A 249 7.53 -12.52 0.42
N ILE A 250 7.48 -11.84 -0.73
CA ILE A 250 7.37 -10.39 -0.82
C ILE A 250 6.22 -10.07 -1.77
N LEU A 251 5.34 -9.17 -1.36
CA LEU A 251 4.34 -8.51 -2.21
C LEU A 251 4.64 -7.01 -2.22
N GLY A 252 4.74 -6.40 -3.40
CA GLY A 252 5.15 -5.00 -3.54
C GLY A 252 4.07 -4.04 -3.05
N GLY A 253 4.46 -2.89 -2.49
CA GLY A 253 3.49 -1.90 -2.03
C GLY A 253 2.62 -1.31 -3.14
N GLY A 254 3.19 -1.09 -4.33
CA GLY A 254 2.42 -0.62 -5.50
C GLY A 254 1.31 -1.59 -5.89
N ASP A 255 1.62 -2.90 -5.88
CA ASP A 255 0.67 -3.99 -6.16
C ASP A 255 -0.53 -3.99 -5.19
N VAL A 256 -0.38 -3.37 -4.01
CA VAL A 256 -1.44 -3.25 -2.99
C VAL A 256 -2.17 -1.92 -3.11
N VAL A 257 -1.47 -0.81 -3.33
CA VAL A 257 -2.04 0.56 -3.34
C VAL A 257 -2.93 0.80 -4.55
N PHE A 258 -2.50 0.43 -5.76
CA PHE A 258 -3.26 0.74 -6.98
C PHE A 258 -4.64 0.08 -7.01
N PRO A 259 -4.80 -1.18 -6.55
CA PRO A 259 -6.13 -1.75 -6.36
C PRO A 259 -7.02 -0.95 -5.41
N ILE A 260 -6.49 -0.42 -4.29
CA ILE A 260 -7.27 0.37 -3.32
C ILE A 260 -7.71 1.68 -3.96
N ILE A 261 -6.79 2.38 -4.65
CA ILE A 261 -7.12 3.62 -5.36
C ILE A 261 -8.22 3.36 -6.37
N THR A 262 -8.10 2.30 -7.16
CA THR A 262 -9.08 1.96 -8.21
C THR A 262 -10.44 1.62 -7.61
N ALA A 263 -10.47 0.77 -6.59
CA ALA A 263 -11.69 0.43 -5.89
C ALA A 263 -12.31 1.67 -5.21
N GLY A 264 -11.50 2.58 -4.68
CA GLY A 264 -11.94 3.84 -4.08
C GLY A 264 -12.52 4.84 -5.08
N VAL A 265 -11.92 4.99 -6.27
CA VAL A 265 -12.49 5.82 -7.37
C VAL A 265 -13.84 5.24 -7.81
N VAL A 266 -13.91 3.92 -8.01
CA VAL A 266 -15.16 3.23 -8.36
C VAL A 266 -16.18 3.34 -7.22
N PHE A 267 -15.74 3.30 -5.97
CA PHE A 267 -16.61 3.48 -4.81
C PHE A 267 -17.29 4.85 -4.82
N GLN A 268 -16.53 5.92 -5.09
CA GLN A 268 -17.07 7.28 -5.15
C GLN A 268 -18.02 7.49 -6.34
N THR A 269 -17.82 6.77 -7.45
CA THR A 269 -18.63 6.98 -8.65
C THR A 269 -19.85 6.05 -8.74
N TRP A 270 -19.71 4.77 -8.37
CA TRP A 270 -20.73 3.72 -8.55
C TRP A 270 -21.11 3.00 -7.25
N GLY A 271 -20.54 3.38 -6.11
CA GLY A 271 -20.93 2.85 -4.80
C GLY A 271 -20.19 1.57 -4.38
N LEU A 272 -20.57 1.07 -3.19
CA LEU A 272 -19.80 0.04 -2.46
C LEU A 272 -19.77 -1.31 -3.17
N ILE A 273 -20.91 -1.75 -3.71
CA ILE A 273 -21.04 -3.06 -4.36
C ILE A 273 -20.08 -3.15 -5.55
N SER A 274 -20.05 -2.11 -6.39
CA SER A 274 -19.15 -1.94 -7.52
C SER A 274 -17.68 -2.01 -7.10
N ALA A 275 -17.31 -1.31 -6.03
CA ALA A 275 -15.94 -1.33 -5.50
C ALA A 275 -15.51 -2.70 -4.95
N LEU A 276 -16.44 -3.48 -4.39
CA LEU A 276 -16.18 -4.84 -3.93
C LEU A 276 -15.90 -5.78 -5.11
N PHE A 277 -16.62 -5.66 -6.23
CA PHE A 277 -16.32 -6.44 -7.44
C PHE A 277 -14.92 -6.13 -7.99
N VAL A 278 -14.52 -4.87 -8.01
CA VAL A 278 -13.15 -4.45 -8.40
C VAL A 278 -12.10 -5.06 -7.48
N THR A 279 -12.34 -5.02 -6.16
CA THR A 279 -11.46 -5.62 -5.15
C THR A 279 -11.36 -7.15 -5.33
N LEU A 280 -12.48 -7.82 -5.59
CA LEU A 280 -12.52 -9.26 -5.85
C LEU A 280 -11.76 -9.60 -7.14
N GLY A 281 -11.94 -8.83 -8.21
CA GLY A 281 -11.22 -8.99 -9.47
C GLY A 281 -9.70 -8.93 -9.30
N ALA A 282 -9.20 -7.92 -8.57
CA ALA A 282 -7.77 -7.82 -8.23
C ALA A 282 -7.28 -9.00 -7.38
N THR A 283 -8.09 -9.43 -6.40
CA THR A 283 -7.75 -10.54 -5.50
C THR A 283 -7.63 -11.86 -6.27
N ILE A 284 -8.58 -12.14 -7.17
CA ILE A 284 -8.57 -13.34 -8.02
C ILE A 284 -7.37 -13.30 -8.95
N ALA A 285 -7.09 -12.17 -9.60
CA ALA A 285 -5.93 -12.02 -10.48
C ALA A 285 -4.61 -12.28 -9.75
N LEU A 286 -4.44 -11.75 -8.53
CA LEU A 286 -3.26 -11.98 -7.71
C LEU A 286 -3.13 -13.45 -7.28
N LEU A 287 -4.25 -14.11 -6.94
CA LEU A 287 -4.29 -15.53 -6.61
C LEU A 287 -3.87 -16.40 -7.82
N LEU A 288 -4.38 -16.08 -9.01
CA LEU A 288 -4.00 -16.74 -10.26
C LEU A 288 -2.49 -16.55 -10.54
N LEU A 289 -1.97 -15.34 -10.36
CA LEU A 289 -0.54 -15.08 -10.51
C LEU A 289 0.32 -15.93 -9.55
N PHE A 290 -0.06 -16.01 -8.27
CA PHE A 290 0.69 -16.80 -7.28
C PHE A 290 0.59 -18.32 -7.51
N THR A 291 -0.51 -18.80 -8.07
CA THR A 291 -0.69 -20.22 -8.39
C THR A 291 0.13 -20.63 -9.62
N TYR A 292 0.07 -19.85 -10.70
CA TYR A 292 0.76 -20.12 -11.96
C TYR A 292 2.24 -19.70 -11.97
N SER A 293 2.68 -18.81 -11.09
CA SER A 293 4.09 -18.40 -11.03
C SER A 293 5.03 -19.57 -10.67
N GLN A 294 6.15 -19.62 -11.40
CA GLN A 294 7.23 -20.58 -11.17
C GLN A 294 8.20 -20.09 -10.08
N LYS A 295 8.79 -21.03 -9.35
CA LYS A 295 9.82 -20.73 -8.36
C LYS A 295 11.07 -20.17 -9.03
N GLY A 296 11.68 -19.16 -8.42
CA GLY A 296 12.93 -18.56 -8.90
C GLY A 296 12.78 -17.53 -10.03
N LYS A 297 11.57 -17.30 -10.54
CA LYS A 297 11.28 -16.26 -11.54
C LYS A 297 10.55 -15.07 -10.93
N PHE A 298 10.91 -13.87 -11.40
CA PHE A 298 10.20 -12.64 -11.12
C PHE A 298 9.16 -12.41 -12.21
N TYR A 299 7.96 -12.05 -11.81
CA TYR A 299 6.83 -11.76 -12.70
C TYR A 299 6.37 -10.35 -12.40
N PRO A 300 6.08 -9.52 -13.42
CA PRO A 300 5.43 -8.23 -13.23
C PRO A 300 4.01 -8.50 -12.71
N ALA A 301 3.67 -7.95 -11.54
CA ALA A 301 2.39 -8.25 -10.89
C ALA A 301 1.28 -7.34 -11.39
N MET A 302 1.61 -6.07 -11.64
CA MET A 302 0.64 -5.05 -12.04
C MET A 302 -0.17 -5.40 -13.30
N PRO A 303 0.39 -5.98 -14.37
CA PRO A 303 -0.40 -6.33 -15.56
C PRO A 303 -1.54 -7.31 -15.27
N PHE A 304 -1.27 -8.32 -14.43
CA PHE A 304 -2.28 -9.30 -14.04
C PHE A 304 -3.33 -8.66 -13.14
N ILE A 305 -2.89 -7.89 -12.15
CA ILE A 305 -3.78 -7.17 -11.23
C ILE A 305 -4.67 -6.19 -11.98
N THR A 306 -4.10 -5.40 -12.91
CA THR A 306 -4.83 -4.48 -13.79
C THR A 306 -5.87 -5.19 -14.63
N THR A 307 -5.54 -6.35 -15.19
CA THR A 307 -6.53 -7.16 -15.93
C THR A 307 -7.71 -7.55 -15.03
N GLY A 308 -7.42 -7.97 -13.79
CA GLY A 308 -8.45 -8.27 -12.79
C GLY A 308 -9.28 -7.04 -12.38
N LEU A 309 -8.63 -5.89 -12.21
CA LEU A 309 -9.28 -4.61 -11.90
C LEU A 309 -10.20 -4.17 -13.03
N LEU A 310 -9.74 -4.19 -14.28
CA LEU A 310 -10.53 -3.81 -15.45
C LEU A 310 -11.72 -4.76 -15.66
N ALA A 311 -11.53 -6.07 -15.45
CA ALA A 311 -12.64 -7.01 -15.46
C ALA A 311 -13.66 -6.70 -14.35
N GLY A 312 -13.20 -6.36 -13.15
CA GLY A 312 -14.06 -5.94 -12.05
C GLY A 312 -14.81 -4.63 -12.33
N ILE A 313 -14.16 -3.65 -12.97
CA ILE A 313 -14.78 -2.40 -13.43
C ILE A 313 -15.87 -2.69 -14.47
N LEU A 314 -15.59 -3.59 -15.43
CA LEU A 314 -16.55 -3.96 -16.47
C LEU A 314 -17.79 -4.63 -15.84
N VAL A 315 -17.61 -5.55 -14.90
CA VAL A 315 -18.72 -6.16 -14.16
C VAL A 315 -19.49 -5.10 -13.37
N ALA A 316 -18.78 -4.19 -12.68
CA ALA A 316 -19.39 -3.11 -11.93
C ALA A 316 -20.17 -2.11 -12.79
N TYR A 317 -19.80 -1.92 -14.06
CA TYR A 317 -20.52 -1.07 -14.99
C TYR A 317 -21.83 -1.70 -15.49
N LEU A 318 -21.94 -3.03 -15.46
CA LEU A 318 -23.10 -3.77 -15.95
C LEU A 318 -24.20 -3.98 -14.90
N ILE A 319 -23.93 -3.67 -13.62
CA ILE A 319 -24.84 -3.83 -12.48
C ILE A 319 -25.32 -2.45 -12.05
#